data_AF-A0A529ZZB9-F1
#
_entry.id   AF-A0A529ZZB9-F1
#
_cell.length_a   1.000
_cell.length_b   1.000
_cell.length_c   1.000
_cell.angle_alpha   90.00
_cell.angle_beta   90.00
_cell.angle_gamma   90.00
#
_symmetry.space_group_name_H-M   'P 1'
#
loop_
_entity.id
_entity.type
_entity.pdbx_description
1 polymer ?
#
loop_
_entity_poly.entity_id
_entity_poly.type
_entity_poly.pdbx_seq_one_letter_code
_entity_poly.pdbx_strand_id
1 'polypeptide(L)'
;MTEPVAKPVITQAMIDAYDEYTHLTLDRRRFMEQLTRLAGSGAAAAAIAPMLAANSAKAAIVAEDDGRVKGEDITYPGSSGEMKAYLVKPADQQGKLGTVIVIHENRGLNPHIRDVARRVA
;
A
#
# COMPACT_ATOMS: atom_id res chain seq x y z
N MET A 1 32.45 -11.90 1.31
CA MET A 1 31.06 -12.22 1.68
C MET A 1 30.63 -11.16 2.68
N THR A 2 29.84 -10.18 2.27
CA THR A 2 29.34 -9.13 3.16
C THR A 2 28.23 -9.72 4.02
N GLU A 3 28.38 -9.63 5.34
CA GLU A 3 27.32 -10.02 6.28
C GLU A 3 26.02 -9.27 5.96
N PRO A 4 24.84 -9.91 6.15
CA PRO A 4 23.58 -9.22 5.97
C PRO A 4 23.50 -8.10 7.00
N VAL A 5 23.44 -6.85 6.52
CA VAL A 5 23.22 -5.68 7.37
C VAL A 5 21.96 -5.95 8.19
N ALA A 6 22.11 -6.01 9.52
CA ALA A 6 21.00 -6.29 10.42
C ALA A 6 19.87 -5.30 10.16
N LYS A 7 18.65 -5.80 9.93
CA LYS A 7 17.47 -4.95 9.73
C LYS A 7 17.26 -4.11 11.00
N PRO A 8 17.11 -2.78 10.88
CA PRO A 8 16.87 -1.95 12.05
C PRO A 8 15.53 -2.33 12.69
N VAL A 9 15.53 -2.45 14.02
CA VAL A 9 14.32 -2.73 14.80
C VAL A 9 13.46 -1.47 14.83
N ILE A 10 12.25 -1.56 14.30
CA ILE A 10 11.28 -0.47 14.33
C ILE A 10 10.54 -0.51 15.66
N THR A 11 10.54 0.61 16.38
CA THR A 11 9.87 0.75 17.68
C THR A 11 8.56 1.53 17.56
N GLN A 12 7.66 1.38 18.55
CA GLN A 12 6.39 2.13 18.56
C GLN A 12 6.62 3.66 18.53
N ALA A 13 7.59 4.17 19.28
CA ALA A 13 7.92 5.60 19.29
C ALA A 13 8.32 6.13 17.89
N MET A 14 8.94 5.29 17.05
CA MET A 14 9.27 5.66 15.66
C MET A 14 8.00 5.69 14.78
N ILE A 15 7.05 4.80 15.03
CA ILE A 15 5.74 4.77 14.36
C ILE A 15 4.95 6.02 14.74
N ASP A 16 4.88 6.35 16.03
CA ASP A 16 4.16 7.52 16.54
C ASP A 16 4.74 8.82 15.96
N ALA A 17 6.08 8.93 15.86
CA ALA A 17 6.74 10.08 15.22
C ALA A 17 6.39 10.21 13.72
N TYR A 18 6.20 9.08 13.02
CA TYR A 18 5.77 9.09 11.63
C TYR A 18 4.28 9.43 11.48
N ASP A 19 3.45 8.98 12.41
CA ASP A 19 2.03 9.35 12.44
C ASP A 19 1.84 10.86 12.65
N GLU A 20 2.56 11.44 13.60
CA GLU A 20 2.53 12.88 13.86
C GLU A 20 3.02 13.71 12.65
N TYR A 21 4.00 13.19 11.90
CA TYR A 21 4.47 13.76 10.62
C TYR A 21 3.42 13.71 9.52
N THR A 22 2.62 12.64 9.46
CA THR A 22 1.69 12.43 8.35
C THR A 22 0.29 12.98 8.59
N HIS A 23 -0.12 13.17 9.85
CA HIS A 23 -1.51 13.52 10.18
C HIS A 23 -1.67 14.76 11.06
N LEU A 24 -0.62 15.25 11.71
CA LEU A 24 -0.74 16.33 12.69
C LEU A 24 0.04 17.57 12.24
N THR A 25 1.18 17.83 12.88
CA THR A 25 1.85 19.15 12.81
C THR A 25 3.36 19.07 12.58
N LEU A 26 3.94 17.86 12.60
CA LEU A 26 5.38 17.70 12.54
C LEU A 26 5.84 17.90 11.10
N ASP A 27 6.71 18.88 10.85
CA ASP A 27 7.32 19.04 9.53
C ASP A 27 8.38 17.95 9.27
N ARG A 28 8.76 17.76 8.00
CA ARG A 28 9.71 16.71 7.59
C ARG A 28 11.05 16.81 8.32
N ARG A 29 11.51 18.02 8.64
CA ARG A 29 12.80 18.23 9.31
C ARG A 29 12.71 17.78 10.76
N ARG A 30 11.67 18.21 11.49
CA ARG A 30 11.44 17.80 12.88
C ARG A 30 11.21 16.29 13.00
N PHE A 31 10.49 15.69 12.05
CA PHE A 31 10.38 14.24 11.94
C PHE A 31 11.74 13.56 11.85
N MET A 32 12.60 14.00 10.92
CA MET A 32 13.94 13.40 10.76
C MET A 32 14.85 13.64 11.98
N GLU A 33 14.73 14.79 12.65
CA GLU A 33 15.44 15.07 13.92
C GLU A 33 15.01 14.12 15.03
N GLN A 34 13.70 13.92 15.22
CA GLN A 34 13.14 13.02 16.22
C GLN A 34 13.47 11.56 15.90
N LEU A 35 13.33 11.14 14.64
CA LEU A 35 13.69 9.80 14.20
C LEU A 35 15.18 9.52 14.36
N THR A 36 16.05 10.51 14.13
CA THR A 36 17.51 10.40 14.39
C THR A 36 17.81 10.16 15.85
N ARG A 37 17.11 10.85 16.76
CA ARG A 37 17.26 10.62 18.21
C ARG A 37 16.82 9.20 18.61
N LEU A 38 15.71 8.72 18.05
CA LEU A 38 15.18 7.38 18.33
C LEU A 38 16.05 6.26 17.71
N ALA A 39 16.58 6.48 16.52
CA ALA A 39 17.39 5.50 15.79
C ALA A 39 18.88 5.51 16.20
N GLY A 40 19.30 6.49 16.99
CA GLY A 40 20.69 6.66 17.46
C GLY A 40 21.66 7.21 16.42
N SER A 41 21.26 7.35 15.15
CA SER A 41 22.07 8.01 14.11
C SER A 41 21.23 8.47 12.92
N GLY A 42 21.74 9.46 12.19
CA GLY A 42 21.07 9.95 10.97
C GLY A 42 21.04 8.90 9.85
N ALA A 43 22.08 8.06 9.75
CA ALA A 43 22.12 6.96 8.78
C ALA A 43 21.05 5.90 9.08
N ALA A 44 20.88 5.52 10.36
CA ALA A 44 19.83 4.60 10.76
C ALA A 44 18.43 5.19 10.52
N ALA A 45 18.22 6.47 10.84
CA ALA A 45 16.97 7.16 10.56
C ALA A 45 16.63 7.20 9.06
N ALA A 46 17.62 7.45 8.20
CA ALA A 46 17.44 7.44 6.75
C ALA A 46 17.07 6.05 6.21
N ALA A 47 17.58 4.97 6.83
CA ALA A 47 17.21 3.61 6.49
C ALA A 47 15.80 3.22 6.99
N ILE A 48 15.41 3.70 8.18
CA ILE A 48 14.11 3.39 8.82
C ILE A 48 12.96 4.16 8.19
N ALA A 49 13.13 5.44 7.85
CA ALA A 49 12.06 6.29 7.33
C ALA A 49 11.22 5.66 6.18
N PRO A 50 11.82 5.10 5.11
CA PRO A 50 11.05 4.45 4.04
C PRO A 50 10.38 3.13 4.48
N MET A 51 10.81 2.52 5.59
CA MET A 51 10.18 1.33 6.15
C MET A 51 8.92 1.65 6.95
N LEU A 52 8.83 2.87 7.51
CA LEU A 52 7.63 3.38 8.19
C LEU A 52 6.55 3.81 7.20
N ALA A 53 6.94 4.19 5.99
CA ALA A 53 6.00 4.58 4.95
C ALA A 53 5.17 3.38 4.44
N ALA A 54 3.87 3.60 4.27
CA ALA A 54 2.98 2.59 3.71
C ALA A 54 3.43 2.18 2.29
N ASN A 55 3.67 0.89 2.08
CA ASN A 55 4.01 0.33 0.78
C ASN A 55 2.98 -0.73 0.37
N SER A 56 1.91 -0.27 -0.29
CA SER A 56 0.80 -1.09 -0.78
C SER A 56 1.25 -2.25 -1.68
N ALA A 57 2.32 -2.08 -2.45
CA ALA A 57 2.82 -3.12 -3.35
C ALA A 57 3.46 -4.29 -2.59
N LYS A 58 4.12 -4.03 -1.45
CA LYS A 58 4.73 -5.07 -0.61
C LYS A 58 3.72 -5.86 0.22
N ALA A 59 2.47 -5.40 0.32
CA ALA A 59 1.42 -6.00 1.12
C ALA A 59 0.41 -6.82 0.29
N ALA A 60 0.70 -7.08 -0.99
CA ALA A 60 -0.18 -7.87 -1.84
C ALA A 60 -0.26 -9.33 -1.35
N ILE A 61 -1.48 -9.84 -1.20
CA ILE A 61 -1.74 -11.22 -0.78
C ILE A 61 -1.95 -12.13 -1.99
N VAL A 62 -2.64 -11.63 -3.02
CA VAL A 62 -2.85 -12.32 -4.30
C VAL A 62 -1.99 -11.63 -5.36
N ALA A 63 -1.08 -12.40 -5.94
CA ALA A 63 -0.17 -11.92 -6.98
C ALA A 63 -0.95 -11.38 -8.18
N GLU A 64 -0.37 -10.40 -8.88
CA GLU A 64 -1.01 -9.79 -10.06
C GLU A 64 -1.17 -10.79 -11.22
N ASP A 65 -0.29 -11.79 -11.27
CA ASP A 65 -0.23 -12.85 -12.26
C ASP A 65 -0.77 -14.20 -11.74
N ASP A 66 -1.54 -14.20 -10.64
CA ASP A 66 -2.17 -15.43 -10.12
C ASP A 66 -3.15 -16.01 -11.15
N GLY A 67 -2.81 -17.16 -11.71
CA GLY A 67 -3.55 -17.80 -12.79
C GLY A 67 -5.00 -18.20 -12.44
N ARG A 68 -5.42 -18.12 -11.17
CA ARG A 68 -6.80 -18.40 -10.74
C ARG A 68 -7.75 -17.23 -10.98
N VAL A 69 -7.23 -16.02 -11.20
CA VAL A 69 -8.03 -14.80 -11.40
C VAL A 69 -7.56 -14.04 -12.64
N LYS A 70 -8.47 -13.29 -13.26
CA LYS A 70 -8.21 -12.42 -14.42
C LYS A 70 -8.62 -11.00 -14.05
N GLY A 71 -7.63 -10.12 -13.98
CA GLY A 71 -7.80 -8.69 -13.72
C GLY A 71 -7.69 -7.87 -15.00
N GLU A 72 -8.58 -6.90 -15.18
CA GLU A 72 -8.58 -5.98 -16.32
C GLU A 72 -8.94 -4.55 -15.87
N ASP A 73 -8.26 -3.56 -16.46
CA ASP A 73 -8.67 -2.16 -16.35
C ASP A 73 -9.78 -1.88 -17.35
N ILE A 74 -10.90 -1.34 -16.87
CA ILE A 74 -12.10 -1.05 -17.66
C ILE A 74 -12.50 0.41 -17.55
N THR A 75 -13.29 0.88 -18.51
CA THR A 75 -14.05 2.13 -18.41
C THR A 75 -15.55 1.88 -18.48
N TYR A 76 -16.32 2.75 -17.83
CA TYR A 76 -17.79 2.70 -17.85
C TYR A 76 -18.39 4.11 -17.70
N PRO A 77 -19.61 4.35 -18.19
CA PRO A 77 -20.25 5.66 -18.06
C PRO A 77 -20.62 5.95 -16.59
N GLY A 78 -20.09 7.04 -16.05
CA GLY A 78 -20.48 7.62 -14.77
C GLY A 78 -21.45 8.79 -14.94
N SER A 79 -21.87 9.39 -13.82
CA SER A 79 -22.83 10.50 -13.80
C SER A 79 -22.31 11.79 -14.46
N SER A 80 -20.98 12.01 -14.47
CA SER A 80 -20.36 13.22 -15.00
C SER A 80 -19.19 12.96 -15.95
N GLY A 81 -19.14 11.80 -16.59
CA GLY A 81 -18.06 11.40 -17.52
C GLY A 81 -17.75 9.91 -17.47
N GLU A 82 -16.70 9.49 -18.16
CA GLU A 82 -16.20 8.11 -18.05
C GLU A 82 -15.48 7.87 -16.72
N MET A 83 -15.80 6.76 -16.09
CA MET A 83 -15.17 6.26 -14.88
C MET A 83 -14.21 5.13 -15.23
N LYS A 84 -13.11 5.02 -14.49
CA LYS A 84 -12.16 3.90 -14.58
C LYS A 84 -12.38 2.95 -13.41
N ALA A 85 -12.29 1.65 -13.66
CA ALA A 85 -12.30 0.63 -12.63
C ALA A 85 -11.33 -0.51 -12.96
N TYR A 86 -11.00 -1.30 -11.95
CA TYR A 86 -10.30 -2.56 -12.09
C TYR A 86 -11.27 -3.69 -11.77
N LEU A 87 -11.55 -4.51 -12.77
CA LEU A 87 -12.47 -5.63 -12.70
C LEU A 87 -11.67 -6.92 -12.56
N VAL A 88 -12.04 -7.76 -11.61
CA VAL A 88 -11.44 -9.09 -11.45
C VAL A 88 -12.53 -10.15 -11.49
N LYS A 89 -12.23 -11.26 -12.16
CA LYS A 89 -13.10 -12.45 -12.25
C LYS A 89 -12.26 -13.72 -12.05
N PRO A 90 -12.83 -14.81 -11.52
CA PRO A 90 -12.20 -16.13 -11.58
C PRO A 90 -11.83 -16.52 -13.00
N ALA A 91 -10.65 -17.12 -13.19
CA ALA A 91 -10.14 -17.47 -14.51
C ALA A 91 -11.01 -18.47 -15.26
N ASP A 92 -11.63 -19.40 -14.53
CA ASP A 92 -12.43 -20.52 -15.04
C ASP A 92 -13.94 -20.33 -14.81
N GLN A 93 -14.39 -19.09 -14.66
CA GLN A 93 -15.81 -18.78 -14.44
C GLN A 93 -16.70 -19.35 -15.55
N GLN A 94 -17.75 -20.08 -15.15
CA GLN A 94 -18.87 -20.46 -16.01
C GLN A 94 -20.18 -19.94 -15.41
N GLY A 95 -21.01 -19.28 -16.22
CA GLY A 95 -22.29 -18.73 -15.78
C GLY A 95 -22.19 -17.42 -14.99
N LYS A 96 -23.28 -17.05 -14.30
CA LYS A 96 -23.40 -15.79 -13.56
C LYS A 96 -22.83 -15.94 -12.14
N LEU A 97 -22.07 -14.95 -11.69
CA LEU A 97 -21.59 -14.83 -10.31
C LEU A 97 -22.29 -13.66 -9.61
N GLY A 98 -22.30 -13.69 -8.27
CA GLY A 98 -22.54 -12.49 -7.49
C GLY A 98 -21.43 -11.47 -7.71
N THR A 99 -21.74 -10.18 -7.56
CA THR A 99 -20.78 -9.08 -7.75
C THR A 99 -20.53 -8.37 -6.44
N VAL A 100 -19.27 -8.14 -6.11
CA VAL A 100 -18.85 -7.25 -5.03
C VAL A 100 -18.24 -6.00 -5.64
N ILE A 101 -18.64 -4.83 -5.14
CA ILE A 101 -18.08 -3.54 -5.55
C ILE A 101 -17.20 -3.03 -4.42
N VAL A 102 -15.90 -2.89 -4.69
CA VAL A 102 -14.94 -2.29 -3.76
C VAL A 102 -14.81 -0.81 -4.09
N ILE A 103 -15.35 0.04 -3.22
CA ILE A 103 -15.25 1.49 -3.35
C ILE A 103 -14.08 1.97 -2.50
N HIS A 104 -13.13 2.67 -3.11
CA HIS A 104 -12.02 3.29 -2.40
C HIS A 104 -12.23 4.81 -2.33
N GLU A 105 -11.88 5.40 -1.20
CA GLU A 105 -11.75 6.85 -1.04
C GLU A 105 -10.27 7.19 -0.90
N ASN A 106 -9.86 8.32 -1.47
CA ASN A 106 -8.51 8.87 -1.38
C ASN A 106 -7.45 8.03 -2.15
N ARG A 107 -6.45 8.70 -2.75
CA ARG A 107 -5.30 8.11 -3.50
C ARG A 107 -5.58 7.28 -4.77
N GLY A 108 -6.84 7.04 -5.12
CA GLY A 108 -7.18 6.35 -6.37
C GLY A 108 -6.88 4.85 -6.36
N LEU A 109 -6.88 4.25 -7.54
CA LEU A 109 -6.82 2.80 -7.71
C LEU A 109 -5.39 2.26 -7.61
N ASN A 110 -4.95 2.02 -6.37
CA ASN A 110 -3.58 1.59 -6.03
C ASN A 110 -3.42 0.04 -5.98
N PRO A 111 -2.18 -0.49 -5.92
CA PRO A 111 -1.93 -1.93 -5.89
C PRO A 111 -2.64 -2.69 -4.76
N HIS A 112 -2.83 -2.07 -3.59
CA HIS A 112 -3.55 -2.69 -2.48
C HIS A 112 -5.04 -2.84 -2.79
N ILE A 113 -5.68 -1.82 -3.37
CA ILE A 113 -7.11 -1.92 -3.75
C ILE A 113 -7.30 -2.96 -4.86
N ARG A 114 -6.38 -3.01 -5.84
CA ARG A 114 -6.38 -4.05 -6.87
C ARG A 114 -6.23 -5.45 -6.25
N ASP A 115 -5.39 -5.59 -5.24
CA ASP A 115 -5.23 -6.83 -4.49
C ASP A 115 -6.48 -7.21 -3.67
N VAL A 116 -7.18 -6.25 -3.06
CA VAL A 116 -8.49 -6.50 -2.42
C VAL A 116 -9.49 -7.04 -3.43
N ALA A 117 -9.56 -6.45 -4.63
CA ALA A 117 -10.45 -6.95 -5.69
C ALA A 117 -10.09 -8.38 -6.11
N ARG A 118 -8.79 -8.73 -6.19
CA ARG A 118 -8.33 -10.10 -6.47
C ARG A 118 -8.64 -11.09 -5.34
N ARG A 119 -8.61 -10.67 -4.08
CA ARG A 119 -8.94 -11.52 -2.92
C ARG A 119 -10.42 -11.89 -2.85
N VAL A 120 -11.28 -11.04 -3.36
CA VAL A 120 -12.74 -11.21 -3.31
C VAL A 120 -13.27 -11.98 -4.53
N ALA A 121 -12.57 -11.92 -5.65
CA ALA A 121 -12.88 -12.68 -6.87
C ALA A 121 -12.60 -14.17 -6.68
#